data_AF-A0A6B3M2F5-F1
#
_entry.id   AF-A0A6B3M2F5-F1
#
_cell.length_a   1.000
_cell.length_b   1.000
_cell.length_c   1.000
_cell.angle_alpha   90.00
_cell.angle_beta   90.00
_cell.angle_gamma   90.00
#
_symmetry.space_group_name_H-M   'P 1'
#
loop_
_entity.id
_entity.type
_entity.pdbx_description
1 polymer ?
#
loop_
_entity_poly.entity_id
_entity_poly.type
_entity_poly.pdbx_seq_one_letter_code
_entity_poly.pdbx_strand_id
1 'polypeptide(L)'
;CKIKNDRFKHQDYLDNAITLAYYDGSRNVKASDMRHLYIELANSSLSDMQPLLMKVNRTLDFMKRVNSYKKGIFKNKWAFVDTFFLIYKNLDQIVDINANMLAGAFDSFEKLRREHNSHPEVLIEDKENNTIYDKDLYEYIIAFKTSGADKNNTKTRHRVFCNKFLNPLNFMFQSCQQSLQN
;
A
#
# COMPACT_ATOMS: atom_id res chain seq x y z
N CYS A 1 27.88 -4.27 21.69
CA CYS A 1 26.75 -5.01 21.08
C CYS A 1 26.13 -4.13 20.00
N LYS A 2 26.38 -4.38 18.70
CA LYS A 2 25.86 -3.54 17.60
C LYS A 2 24.50 -4.09 17.18
N ILE A 3 23.42 -3.36 17.47
CA ILE A 3 22.08 -3.72 17.02
C ILE A 3 22.11 -3.75 15.48
N LYS A 4 21.67 -4.85 14.87
CA LYS A 4 21.63 -4.99 13.40
C LYS A 4 20.68 -3.95 12.81
N ASN A 5 21.11 -3.28 11.74
CA ASN A 5 20.35 -2.20 11.09
C ASN A 5 18.96 -2.64 10.56
N ASP A 6 18.75 -3.93 10.31
CA ASP A 6 17.48 -4.45 9.77
C ASP A 6 16.28 -4.21 10.70
N ARG A 7 16.50 -4.18 12.02
CA ARG A 7 15.43 -3.87 12.99
C ARG A 7 14.89 -2.45 12.77
N PHE A 8 15.77 -1.49 12.51
CA PHE A 8 15.39 -0.11 12.26
C PHE A 8 14.68 0.06 10.90
N LYS A 9 15.03 -0.77 9.91
CA LYS A 9 14.39 -0.74 8.59
C LYS A 9 12.93 -1.18 8.63
N HIS A 10 12.62 -2.30 9.29
CA HIS A 10 11.23 -2.77 9.38
C HIS A 10 10.36 -1.87 10.27
N GLN A 11 10.96 -1.29 11.31
CA GLN A 11 10.30 -0.29 12.14
C GLN A 11 9.91 0.94 11.31
N ASP A 12 10.85 1.48 10.53
CA ASP A 12 10.59 2.62 9.64
C ASP A 12 9.44 2.35 8.64
N TYR A 13 9.37 1.14 8.08
CA TYR A 13 8.26 0.77 7.18
C TYR A 13 6.92 0.79 7.90
N LEU A 14 6.89 0.24 9.11
CA LEU A 14 5.70 0.16 9.94
C LEU A 14 5.27 1.56 10.42
N ASP A 15 6.21 2.41 10.82
CA ASP A 15 5.95 3.80 11.23
C ASP A 15 5.30 4.59 10.10
N ASN A 16 5.79 4.43 8.87
CA ASN A 16 5.16 5.02 7.69
C ASN A 16 3.74 4.48 7.46
N ALA A 17 3.56 3.17 7.53
CA ALA A 17 2.27 2.54 7.32
C ALA A 17 1.22 2.96 8.36
N ILE A 18 1.60 3.02 9.64
CA ILE A 18 0.71 3.44 10.73
C ILE A 18 0.42 4.94 10.62
N THR A 19 1.41 5.78 10.34
CA THR A 19 1.19 7.23 10.14
C THR A 19 0.17 7.46 9.03
N LEU A 20 0.30 6.72 7.93
CA LEU A 20 -0.62 6.83 6.80
C LEU A 20 -2.03 6.37 7.16
N ALA A 21 -2.15 5.26 7.90
CA ALA A 21 -3.43 4.72 8.35
C ALA A 21 -4.12 5.61 9.38
N TYR A 22 -3.38 6.16 10.33
CA TYR A 22 -3.89 7.02 11.40
C TYR A 22 -4.42 8.34 10.85
N TYR A 23 -3.69 8.98 9.93
CA TYR A 23 -4.13 10.23 9.29
C TYR A 23 -4.96 10.02 8.03
N ASP A 24 -5.36 8.78 7.72
CA ASP A 24 -6.14 8.42 6.54
C ASP A 24 -5.62 8.98 5.21
N GLY A 25 -4.29 9.00 5.01
CA GLY A 25 -3.69 9.57 3.80
C GLY A 25 -3.74 11.10 3.68
N SER A 26 -4.27 11.81 4.68
CA SER A 26 -4.42 13.28 4.62
C SER A 26 -3.12 14.05 4.87
N ARG A 27 -2.12 13.40 5.49
CA ARG A 27 -0.82 13.99 5.84
C ARG A 27 0.32 13.37 5.03
N ASN A 28 1.45 14.06 5.04
CA ASN A 28 2.70 13.47 4.57
C ASN A 28 3.13 12.36 5.54
N VAL A 29 4.05 11.52 5.08
CA VAL A 29 4.64 10.45 5.88
C VAL A 29 6.12 10.74 6.14
N LYS A 30 6.40 12.00 6.51
CA LYS A 30 7.73 12.52 6.84
C LYS A 30 7.96 12.45 8.34
N ALA A 31 9.22 12.61 8.77
CA ALA A 31 9.61 12.53 10.18
C ALA A 31 8.82 13.51 11.09
N SER A 32 8.46 14.70 10.59
CA SER A 32 7.62 15.67 11.31
C SER A 32 6.24 15.11 11.63
N ASP A 33 5.59 14.48 10.66
CA ASP A 33 4.24 13.92 10.81
C ASP A 33 4.25 12.67 11.70
N MET A 34 5.30 11.84 11.61
CA MET A 34 5.50 10.71 12.52
C MET A 34 5.71 11.17 13.96
N ARG A 35 6.47 12.26 14.17
CA ARG A 35 6.64 12.85 15.49
C ARG A 35 5.29 13.32 16.05
N HIS A 36 4.45 13.95 15.23
CA HIS A 36 3.10 14.34 15.65
C HIS A 36 2.27 13.12 16.03
N LEU A 37 2.30 12.05 15.23
CA LEU A 37 1.64 10.78 15.57
C LEU A 37 2.06 10.28 16.94
N TYR A 38 3.38 10.21 17.22
CA TYR A 38 3.85 9.72 18.52
C TYR A 38 3.39 10.58 19.70
N ILE A 39 3.35 11.90 19.53
CA ILE A 39 2.84 12.81 20.56
C ILE A 39 1.34 12.58 20.77
N GLU A 40 0.56 12.46 19.70
CA GLU A 40 -0.88 12.21 19.78
C GLU A 40 -1.17 10.85 20.44
N LEU A 41 -0.48 9.79 20.04
CA LEU A 41 -0.63 8.45 20.63
C LEU A 41 -0.18 8.39 22.11
N ALA A 42 0.89 9.09 22.47
CA ALA A 42 1.36 9.14 23.86
C ALA A 42 0.35 9.82 24.81
N ASN A 43 -0.50 10.69 24.27
CA ASN A 43 -1.56 11.38 25.01
C ASN A 43 -2.94 10.71 24.87
N SER A 44 -3.05 9.64 24.08
CA SER A 44 -4.30 8.92 23.85
C SER A 44 -4.53 7.85 24.91
N SER A 45 -5.79 7.59 25.25
CA SER A 45 -6.11 6.45 26.12
C SER A 45 -5.96 5.13 25.35
N LEU A 46 -5.76 4.02 26.08
CA LEU A 46 -5.70 2.70 25.44
C LEU A 46 -7.00 2.36 24.69
N SER A 47 -8.15 2.76 25.23
CA SER A 47 -9.46 2.59 24.59
C SER A 47 -9.55 3.32 23.25
N ASP A 48 -8.94 4.50 23.12
CA ASP A 48 -8.95 5.27 21.86
C ASP A 48 -8.04 4.61 20.81
N MET A 49 -6.93 4.02 21.24
CA MET A 49 -5.96 3.36 20.34
C MET A 49 -6.37 1.95 19.93
N GLN A 50 -7.17 1.26 20.73
CA GLN A 50 -7.50 -0.15 20.53
C GLN A 50 -8.09 -0.45 19.14
N PRO A 51 -9.05 0.32 18.60
CA PRO A 51 -9.59 0.08 17.25
C PRO A 51 -8.53 0.15 16.16
N LEU A 52 -7.65 1.16 16.22
CA LEU A 52 -6.53 1.33 15.30
C LEU A 52 -5.59 0.12 15.37
N LEU A 53 -5.14 -0.25 16.57
CA LEU A 53 -4.19 -1.35 16.77
C LEU A 53 -4.76 -2.70 16.33
N MET A 54 -6.05 -2.95 16.58
CA MET A 54 -6.73 -4.15 16.10
C MET A 54 -6.76 -4.21 14.57
N LYS A 55 -7.10 -3.10 13.91
CA LYS A 55 -7.14 -3.03 12.45
C LYS A 55 -5.75 -3.16 11.83
N VAL A 56 -4.74 -2.53 12.42
CA VAL A 56 -3.32 -2.69 12.04
C VAL A 56 -2.88 -4.15 12.15
N ASN A 57 -3.16 -4.83 13.27
CA ASN A 57 -2.78 -6.23 13.47
C ASN A 57 -3.42 -7.15 12.42
N ARG A 58 -4.73 -7.00 12.18
CA ARG A 58 -5.44 -7.78 11.16
C ARG A 58 -4.86 -7.56 9.75
N THR A 59 -4.49 -6.32 9.41
CA THR A 59 -3.82 -6.00 8.15
C THR A 59 -2.46 -6.69 8.05
N LEU A 60 -1.64 -6.64 9.10
CA LEU A 60 -0.33 -7.29 9.13
C LEU A 60 -0.44 -8.82 9.03
N ASP A 61 -1.42 -9.43 9.69
CA ASP A 61 -1.70 -10.86 9.57
C ASP A 61 -2.09 -11.25 8.15
N PHE A 62 -2.89 -10.44 7.47
CA PHE A 62 -3.21 -10.66 6.07
C PHE A 62 -1.99 -10.52 5.17
N MET A 63 -1.17 -9.46 5.35
CA MET A 63 0.10 -9.32 4.61
C MET A 63 1.06 -10.49 4.86
N LYS A 64 1.11 -11.01 6.10
CA LYS A 64 1.91 -12.20 6.43
C LYS A 64 1.44 -13.42 5.63
N ARG A 65 0.13 -13.62 5.47
CA ARG A 65 -0.45 -14.67 4.62
C ARG A 65 -0.10 -14.46 3.14
N VAL A 66 -0.18 -13.24 2.61
CA VAL A 66 0.26 -12.94 1.23
C VAL A 66 1.74 -13.31 1.04
N ASN A 67 2.59 -12.91 1.99
CA ASN A 67 4.02 -13.20 1.98
C ASN A 67 4.36 -14.69 2.14
N SER A 68 3.45 -15.54 2.68
CA SER A 68 3.68 -16.98 2.72
C SER A 68 3.55 -17.65 1.35
N TYR A 69 2.78 -17.07 0.42
CA TYR A 69 2.68 -17.57 -0.96
C TYR A 69 3.88 -17.14 -1.83
N LYS A 70 4.44 -15.95 -1.56
CA LYS A 70 5.68 -15.47 -2.21
C LYS A 70 6.58 -14.78 -1.18
N LYS A 71 7.57 -15.51 -0.66
CA LYS A 71 8.45 -15.03 0.41
C LYS A 71 9.27 -13.82 -0.03
N GLY A 72 9.22 -12.76 0.77
CA GLY A 72 9.95 -11.52 0.53
C GLY A 72 9.34 -10.70 -0.61
N ILE A 73 8.02 -10.79 -0.79
CA ILE A 73 7.31 -9.99 -1.80
C ILE A 73 7.32 -8.49 -1.45
N PHE A 74 7.30 -8.15 -0.15
CA PHE A 74 7.36 -6.77 0.36
C PHE A 74 8.79 -6.31 0.70
N LYS A 75 9.75 -6.50 -0.21
CA LYS A 75 11.17 -6.15 0.02
C LYS A 75 11.43 -4.65 0.12
N ASN A 76 10.69 -3.84 -0.64
CA ASN A 76 10.88 -2.40 -0.72
C ASN A 76 9.87 -1.66 0.17
N LYS A 77 10.26 -0.48 0.65
CA LYS A 77 9.50 0.32 1.62
C LYS A 77 8.08 0.62 1.14
N TRP A 78 7.97 1.20 -0.05
CA TRP A 78 6.69 1.67 -0.56
C TRP A 78 5.79 0.52 -1.01
N ALA A 79 6.33 -0.59 -1.51
CA ALA A 79 5.58 -1.83 -1.71
C ALA A 79 4.90 -2.29 -0.43
N PHE A 80 5.63 -2.29 0.70
CA PHE A 80 5.06 -2.63 1.99
C PHE A 80 3.99 -1.61 2.40
N VAL A 81 4.32 -0.31 2.41
CA VAL A 81 3.44 0.77 2.88
C VAL A 81 2.16 0.87 2.04
N ASP A 82 2.28 0.85 0.71
CA ASP A 82 1.15 0.99 -0.20
C ASP A 82 0.23 -0.24 -0.13
N THR A 83 0.80 -1.46 -0.04
CA THR A 83 0.00 -2.69 0.13
C THR A 83 -0.68 -2.72 1.49
N PHE A 84 0.04 -2.35 2.55
CA PHE A 84 -0.53 -2.21 3.88
C PHE A 84 -1.73 -1.27 3.86
N PHE A 85 -1.56 -0.08 3.28
CA PHE A 85 -2.60 0.94 3.28
C PHE A 85 -3.81 0.54 2.43
N LEU A 86 -3.58 -0.09 1.27
CA LEU A 86 -4.64 -0.70 0.46
C LEU A 86 -5.47 -1.68 1.28
N ILE A 87 -4.82 -2.64 1.94
CA ILE A 87 -5.51 -3.65 2.76
C ILE A 87 -6.20 -2.99 3.94
N TYR A 88 -5.53 -2.09 4.65
CA TYR A 88 -6.06 -1.39 5.81
C TYR A 88 -7.35 -0.62 5.49
N LYS A 89 -7.36 0.16 4.40
CA LYS A 89 -8.53 0.94 3.98
C LYS A 89 -9.73 0.08 3.60
N ASN A 90 -9.47 -1.12 3.07
CA ASN A 90 -10.51 -1.97 2.52
C ASN A 90 -10.80 -3.18 3.41
N LEU A 91 -10.13 -3.35 4.56
CA LEU A 91 -10.14 -4.57 5.38
C LEU A 91 -11.55 -5.13 5.67
N ASP A 92 -12.53 -4.25 5.85
CA ASP A 92 -13.91 -4.62 6.16
C ASP A 92 -14.66 -5.16 4.92
N GLN A 93 -14.19 -4.81 3.72
CA GLN A 93 -14.65 -5.31 2.41
C GLN A 93 -13.80 -6.51 1.91
N ILE A 94 -12.73 -6.88 2.63
CA ILE A 94 -11.72 -7.88 2.22
C ILE A 94 -12.11 -9.32 2.57
N VAL A 95 -13.34 -9.58 3.02
CA VAL A 95 -13.79 -10.89 3.53
C VAL A 95 -13.41 -12.07 2.62
N ASP A 96 -13.29 -11.85 1.29
CA ASP A 96 -12.93 -12.89 0.31
C ASP A 96 -11.65 -12.65 -0.52
N ILE A 97 -10.74 -11.73 -0.16
CA ILE A 97 -9.48 -11.64 -0.94
C ILE A 97 -8.66 -12.91 -0.74
N ASN A 98 -8.48 -13.64 -1.84
CA ASN A 98 -7.53 -14.73 -1.89
C ASN A 98 -6.09 -14.20 -1.83
N ALA A 99 -5.43 -14.39 -0.68
CA ALA A 99 -4.05 -13.94 -0.45
C ALA A 99 -3.05 -14.48 -1.49
N ASN A 100 -3.30 -15.65 -2.09
CA ASN A 100 -2.48 -16.18 -3.18
C ASN A 100 -2.67 -15.37 -4.48
N MET A 101 -3.91 -15.01 -4.81
CA MET A 101 -4.18 -14.17 -5.98
C MET A 101 -3.53 -12.79 -5.84
N LEU A 102 -3.64 -12.16 -4.66
CA LEU A 102 -2.96 -10.89 -4.40
C LEU A 102 -1.44 -11.05 -4.51
N ALA A 103 -0.85 -12.13 -3.98
CA ALA A 103 0.59 -12.38 -4.15
C ALA A 103 0.98 -12.54 -5.63
N GLY A 104 0.14 -13.24 -6.42
CA GLY A 104 0.30 -13.39 -7.86
C GLY A 104 0.30 -12.04 -8.58
N ALA A 105 -0.79 -11.28 -8.42
CA ALA A 105 -1.00 -10.00 -9.07
C ALA A 105 0.04 -8.95 -8.66
N PHE A 106 0.40 -8.91 -7.38
CA PHE A 106 1.40 -7.98 -6.86
C PHE A 106 2.79 -8.26 -7.41
N ASP A 107 3.19 -9.53 -7.53
CA ASP A 107 4.47 -9.89 -8.14
C ASP A 107 4.54 -9.48 -9.62
N SER A 108 3.45 -9.67 -10.37
CA SER A 108 3.36 -9.20 -11.76
C SER A 108 3.45 -7.67 -11.85
N PHE A 109 2.76 -6.96 -10.96
CA PHE A 109 2.85 -5.50 -10.86
C PHE A 109 4.29 -5.04 -10.56
N GLU A 110 4.95 -5.63 -9.56
CA GLU A 110 6.32 -5.26 -9.19
C GLU A 110 7.36 -5.63 -10.26
N LYS A 111 7.11 -6.64 -11.10
CA LYS A 111 7.96 -6.95 -12.25
C LYS A 111 7.89 -5.83 -13.29
N LEU A 112 6.68 -5.46 -13.71
CA LEU A 112 6.46 -4.37 -14.67
C LEU A 112 6.98 -3.03 -14.12
N ARG A 113 6.70 -2.71 -12.85
CA ARG A 113 7.22 -1.50 -12.21
C ARG A 113 8.75 -1.43 -12.26
N ARG A 114 9.42 -2.57 -12.04
CA ARG A 114 10.89 -2.65 -12.08
C ARG A 114 11.44 -2.53 -13.49
N GLU A 115 10.79 -3.17 -14.45
CA GLU A 115 11.12 -3.10 -15.88
C GLU A 115 11.11 -1.65 -16.39
N HIS A 116 10.05 -0.90 -16.08
CA HIS A 116 9.90 0.50 -16.51
C HIS A 116 10.48 1.52 -15.52
N ASN A 117 11.22 1.09 -14.49
CA ASN A 117 11.68 2.00 -13.43
C ASN A 117 12.65 3.07 -13.94
N SER A 118 13.54 2.72 -14.88
CA SER A 118 14.53 3.65 -15.44
C SER A 118 13.91 4.58 -16.47
N HIS A 119 13.05 4.04 -17.35
CA HIS A 119 12.44 4.74 -18.48
C HIS A 119 10.91 4.60 -18.43
N PRO A 120 10.23 5.25 -17.48
CA PRO A 120 8.77 5.13 -17.35
C PRO A 120 8.01 5.74 -18.52
N GLU A 121 8.57 6.75 -19.19
CA GLU A 121 7.98 7.48 -20.32
C GLU A 121 7.50 6.57 -21.46
N VAL A 122 8.17 5.43 -21.68
CA VAL A 122 7.80 4.45 -22.72
C VAL A 122 6.37 3.92 -22.56
N LEU A 123 5.81 3.97 -21.35
CA LEU A 123 4.43 3.58 -21.06
C LEU A 123 3.38 4.56 -21.61
N ILE A 124 3.79 5.78 -21.94
CA ILE A 124 2.88 6.86 -22.35
C ILE A 124 3.26 7.54 -23.66
N GLU A 125 4.42 7.23 -24.23
CA GLU A 125 4.92 7.79 -25.50
C GLU A 125 4.00 7.45 -26.69
N ASP A 126 3.56 6.20 -26.79
CA ASP A 126 2.63 5.78 -27.84
C ASP A 126 1.17 6.04 -27.41
N LYS A 127 0.60 7.14 -27.90
CA LYS A 127 -0.76 7.56 -27.57
C LYS A 127 -1.85 6.68 -28.20
N GLU A 128 -1.54 5.92 -29.23
CA GLU A 128 -2.51 5.08 -29.93
C GLU A 128 -2.62 3.71 -29.27
N ASN A 129 -1.51 3.20 -28.71
CA ASN A 129 -1.46 1.87 -28.10
C ASN A 129 -1.40 1.85 -26.56
N ASN A 130 -1.24 3.00 -25.89
CA ASN A 130 -1.20 3.00 -24.42
C ASN A 130 -2.56 2.67 -23.79
N THR A 131 -2.54 1.75 -22.83
CA THR A 131 -3.73 1.39 -22.06
C THR A 131 -3.94 2.36 -20.89
N ILE A 132 -5.14 2.32 -20.28
CA ILE A 132 -5.39 3.01 -19.01
C ILE A 132 -4.41 2.53 -17.92
N TYR A 133 -4.08 1.23 -17.94
CA TYR A 133 -3.17 0.66 -16.96
C TYR A 133 -1.72 1.13 -17.15
N ASP A 134 -1.27 1.37 -18.39
CA ASP A 134 0.08 1.90 -18.64
C ASP A 134 0.24 3.31 -18.08
N LYS A 135 -0.78 4.15 -18.22
CA LYS A 135 -0.85 5.48 -17.61
C LYS A 135 -0.82 5.40 -16.08
N ASP A 136 -1.60 4.49 -15.50
CA ASP A 136 -1.59 4.25 -14.06
C ASP A 136 -0.21 3.77 -13.56
N LEU A 137 0.44 2.86 -14.28
CA LEU A 137 1.76 2.36 -13.93
C LEU A 137 2.83 3.46 -14.04
N TYR A 138 2.75 4.29 -15.09
CA TYR A 138 3.60 5.48 -15.25
C TYR A 138 3.47 6.41 -14.04
N GLU A 139 2.24 6.83 -13.72
CA GLU A 139 1.98 7.74 -12.59
C GLU A 139 2.46 7.15 -11.26
N TYR A 140 2.27 5.84 -11.06
CA TYR A 140 2.79 5.15 -9.88
C TYR A 140 4.31 5.23 -9.81
N ILE A 141 5.03 4.92 -10.90
CA ILE A 141 6.50 4.94 -10.94
C ILE A 141 7.03 6.35 -10.65
N ILE A 142 6.43 7.39 -11.23
CA ILE A 142 6.83 8.78 -10.98
C ILE A 142 6.60 9.16 -9.51
N ALA A 143 5.43 8.83 -8.95
CA ALA A 143 5.11 9.10 -7.55
C ALA A 143 5.98 8.29 -6.57
N PHE A 144 6.41 7.10 -6.96
CA PHE A 144 7.32 6.24 -6.20
C PHE A 144 8.74 6.80 -6.16
N LYS A 145 9.24 7.36 -7.28
CA LYS A 145 10.63 7.84 -7.42
C LYS A 145 10.87 9.23 -6.81
N THR A 146 9.93 10.16 -6.94
CA THR A 146 10.18 11.59 -6.71
C THR A 146 10.09 12.02 -5.24
N SER A 147 9.12 11.49 -4.48
CA SER A 147 9.03 11.69 -3.03
C SER A 147 7.95 10.78 -2.45
N GLY A 148 8.32 9.55 -2.08
CA GLY A 148 7.32 8.57 -1.67
C GLY A 148 6.53 8.95 -0.41
N ALA A 149 7.10 9.81 0.45
CA ALA A 149 6.48 10.30 1.67
C ALA A 149 5.57 11.52 1.48
N ASP A 150 5.50 12.09 0.27
CA ASP A 150 4.59 13.19 -0.02
C ASP A 150 3.15 12.71 -0.11
N LYS A 151 2.21 13.48 0.44
CA LYS A 151 0.78 13.13 0.47
C LYS A 151 0.18 12.97 -0.92
N ASN A 152 0.56 13.82 -1.88
CA ASN A 152 0.01 13.77 -3.23
C ASN A 152 0.53 12.53 -3.95
N ASN A 153 1.82 12.23 -3.81
CA ASN A 153 2.40 10.99 -4.34
C ASN A 153 1.75 9.76 -3.69
N THR A 154 1.51 9.79 -2.39
CA THR A 154 0.85 8.67 -1.70
C THR A 154 -0.59 8.49 -2.18
N LYS A 155 -1.32 9.59 -2.40
CA LYS A 155 -2.67 9.56 -2.99
C LYS A 155 -2.65 8.97 -4.40
N THR A 156 -1.71 9.37 -5.25
CA THR A 156 -1.53 8.80 -6.60
C THR A 156 -1.24 7.30 -6.53
N ARG A 157 -0.27 6.88 -5.70
CA ARG A 157 0.07 5.46 -5.54
C ARG A 157 -1.11 4.64 -5.02
N HIS A 158 -1.85 5.15 -4.04
CA HIS A 158 -3.03 4.48 -3.52
C HIS A 158 -4.14 4.36 -4.57
N ARG A 159 -4.41 5.43 -5.34
CA ARG A 159 -5.37 5.40 -6.46
C ARG A 159 -5.03 4.31 -7.48
N VAL A 160 -3.76 4.24 -7.90
CA VAL A 160 -3.28 3.20 -8.83
C VAL A 160 -3.42 1.80 -8.23
N PHE A 161 -3.11 1.64 -6.94
CA PHE A 161 -3.32 0.36 -6.25
C PHE A 161 -4.80 -0.02 -6.22
N CYS A 162 -5.70 0.92 -5.94
CA CYS A 162 -7.13 0.66 -5.99
C CYS A 162 -7.57 0.23 -7.41
N ASN A 163 -7.15 0.94 -8.45
CA ASN A 163 -7.46 0.59 -9.84
C ASN A 163 -6.90 -0.78 -10.24
N LYS A 164 -5.67 -1.11 -9.83
CA LYS A 164 -5.04 -2.37 -10.19
C LYS A 164 -5.66 -3.53 -9.43
N PHE A 165 -5.76 -3.40 -8.13
CA PHE A 165 -6.12 -4.51 -7.27
C PHE A 165 -7.63 -4.61 -7.10
N LEU A 166 -8.33 -3.51 -6.80
CA LEU A 166 -9.75 -3.52 -6.42
C LEU A 166 -10.75 -3.50 -7.58
N ASN A 167 -10.31 -3.26 -8.81
CA ASN A 167 -11.24 -3.17 -9.95
C ASN A 167 -11.92 -4.53 -10.20
N PRO A 168 -13.27 -4.59 -10.23
CA PRO A 168 -14.02 -5.84 -10.47
C PRO A 168 -13.62 -6.55 -11.77
N LEU A 169 -13.18 -5.81 -12.78
CA LEU A 169 -12.71 -6.34 -14.06
C LEU A 169 -11.37 -7.11 -13.94
N ASN A 170 -10.63 -6.92 -12.83
CA ASN A 170 -9.36 -7.59 -12.54
C ASN A 170 -9.51 -8.84 -11.64
N PHE A 171 -10.72 -9.42 -11.54
CA PHE A 171 -11.03 -10.72 -10.91
C PHE A 171 -10.68 -10.89 -9.42
N MET A 172 -10.10 -9.91 -8.72
CA MET A 172 -9.77 -10.06 -7.29
C MET A 172 -10.92 -9.74 -6.33
N PHE A 173 -12.03 -9.14 -6.82
CA PHE A 173 -13.10 -8.58 -6.00
C PHE A 173 -14.49 -8.91 -6.57
N GLN A 174 -14.88 -10.19 -6.56
CA GLN A 174 -16.21 -10.61 -7.08
C GLN A 174 -17.33 -10.69 -6.03
N SER A 175 -17.09 -10.45 -4.73
CA SER A 175 -18.17 -10.58 -3.73
C SER A 175 -18.73 -9.26 -3.16
N CYS A 176 -18.29 -8.08 -3.60
CA CYS A 176 -18.72 -6.81 -2.99
C CYS A 176 -19.96 -6.14 -3.65
N GLN A 177 -20.57 -6.71 -4.70
CA GLN A 177 -21.68 -6.04 -5.41
C GLN A 177 -23.10 -6.48 -5.01
N GLN A 178 -23.28 -7.45 -4.11
CA GLN A 178 -24.64 -7.85 -3.70
C GLN A 178 -25.22 -7.06 -2.51
N SER A 179 -24.45 -6.19 -1.86
CA SER A 179 -24.93 -5.42 -0.69
C SER A 179 -25.11 -3.92 -0.94
N LEU A 180 -25.04 -3.46 -2.20
CA LEU A 180 -25.30 -2.06 -2.57
C LEU A 180 -26.50 -1.89 -3.52
N GLN A 181 -27.34 -2.93 -3.63
CA GLN A 181 -28.62 -2.87 -4.36
C GLN A 181 -29.85 -3.09 -3.47
N ASN A 182 -29.69 -3.09 -2.14
CA ASN A 182 -30.80 -3.13 -1.19
C ASN A 182 -30.66 -2.02 -0.15
#